data_AF-M0NHL3-F1
#
_entry.id   AF-M0NHL3-F1
#
_cell.length_a   1.000
_cell.length_b   1.000
_cell.length_c   1.000
_cell.angle_alpha   90.00
_cell.angle_beta   90.00
_cell.angle_gamma   90.00
#
_symmetry.space_group_name_H-M   'P 1'
#
loop_
_entity.id
_entity.type
_entity.pdbx_description
1 polymer ?
#
loop_
_entity_poly.entity_id
_entity_poly.type
_entity_poly.pdbx_seq_one_letter_code
_entity_poly.pdbx_strand_id
1 'polypeptide(L)'
;MERGTEYEEQAVREAWAARERRKRRTNALLLGTTLVFTGLMITAFALVVPFELCVHGDGIDGVRCTTQSLSSPIIYVVLVTGSIMMLRGGQIIWQNARLSGTSEGI
;
A
#
# COMPACT_ATOMS: atom_id res chain seq x y z
N MET A 1 33.61 24.23 -34.03
CA MET A 1 33.05 24.72 -32.75
C MET A 1 32.08 23.65 -32.22
N GLU A 2 32.59 22.49 -31.79
CA GLU A 2 31.74 21.32 -31.44
C GLU A 2 31.80 20.95 -29.95
N ARG A 3 32.62 21.65 -29.14
CA ARG A 3 32.79 21.36 -27.71
C ARG A 3 31.62 21.85 -26.84
N GLY A 4 30.73 22.69 -27.35
CA GLY A 4 29.60 23.24 -26.58
C GLY A 4 28.47 22.23 -26.41
N THR A 5 28.20 21.42 -27.43
CA THR A 5 27.05 20.51 -27.48
C THR A 5 27.20 19.30 -26.56
N GLU A 6 28.43 18.80 -26.37
CA GLU A 6 28.69 17.68 -25.45
C GLU A 6 28.49 18.07 -23.97
N TYR A 7 28.82 19.31 -23.60
CA TYR A 7 28.61 19.84 -22.26
C TYR A 7 27.11 20.02 -21.95
N GLU A 8 26.33 20.51 -22.91
CA GLU A 8 24.88 20.62 -22.76
C GLU A 8 24.21 19.25 -22.64
N GLU A 9 24.65 18.26 -23.43
CA GLU A 9 24.11 16.91 -23.38
C GLU A 9 24.41 16.22 -22.03
N GLN A 10 25.61 16.44 -21.46
CA GLN A 10 25.96 15.93 -20.12
C GLN A 10 25.13 16.60 -19.02
N ALA A 11 24.96 17.93 -19.06
CA ALA A 11 24.15 18.65 -18.09
C ALA A 11 22.67 18.21 -18.11
N VAL A 12 22.13 17.97 -19.31
CA VAL A 12 20.76 17.45 -19.49
C VAL A 12 20.64 16.03 -18.95
N ARG A 13 21.63 15.15 -19.19
CA ARG A 13 21.65 13.79 -18.65
C ARG A 13 21.70 13.77 -17.13
N GLU A 14 22.52 14.62 -16.51
CA GLU A 14 22.60 14.75 -15.06
C GLU A 14 21.29 15.28 -14.46
N ALA A 15 20.70 16.30 -15.08
CA ALA A 15 19.41 16.85 -14.66
C ALA A 15 18.27 15.81 -14.75
N TRP A 16 18.25 15.01 -15.82
CA TRP A 16 17.31 13.90 -15.97
C TRP A 16 17.53 12.82 -14.93
N ALA A 17 18.78 12.40 -14.70
CA ALA A 17 19.12 11.40 -13.69
C ALA A 17 18.72 11.84 -12.28
N ALA A 18 18.90 13.12 -11.94
CA ALA A 18 18.45 13.68 -10.67
C ALA A 18 16.91 13.65 -10.53
N ARG A 19 16.19 13.92 -11.62
CA ARG A 19 14.72 13.88 -11.66
C ARG A 19 14.17 12.45 -11.57
N GLU A 20 14.80 11.49 -12.24
CA GLU A 20 14.45 10.05 -12.16
C GLU A 20 14.62 9.50 -10.73
N ARG A 21 15.70 9.89 -10.04
CA ARG A 21 15.95 9.48 -8.65
C ARG A 21 14.86 9.99 -7.70
N ARG A 22 14.39 11.24 -7.89
CA ARG A 22 13.27 11.79 -7.11
C ARG A 22 11.97 11.05 -7.40
N LYS A 23 11.64 10.81 -8.68
CA LYS A 23 10.43 10.06 -9.08
C LYS A 23 10.39 8.67 -8.46
N ARG A 24 11.50 7.91 -8.50
CA ARG A 24 11.55 6.56 -7.91
C ARG A 24 11.26 6.56 -6.41
N ARG A 25 11.76 7.55 -5.67
CA ARG A 25 11.50 7.70 -4.23
C ARG A 25 10.04 8.07 -3.96
N THR A 26 9.50 9.06 -4.66
CA THR A 26 8.09 9.46 -4.52
C THR A 26 7.16 8.30 -4.87
N ASN A 27 7.47 7.55 -5.92
CA ASN A 27 6.67 6.39 -6.31
C ASN A 27 6.76 5.27 -5.28
N ALA A 28 7.94 5.01 -4.70
CA ALA A 28 8.10 4.02 -3.63
C ALA A 28 7.33 4.41 -2.36
N LEU A 29 7.32 5.70 -2.00
CA LEU A 29 6.52 6.19 -0.87
C LEU A 29 5.01 6.07 -1.14
N LEU A 30 4.55 6.46 -2.32
CA LEU A 30 3.15 6.26 -2.75
C LEU A 30 2.75 4.79 -2.75
N LEU A 31 3.62 3.91 -3.23
CA LEU A 31 3.35 2.48 -3.27
C LEU A 31 3.33 1.88 -1.85
N GLY A 32 4.24 2.32 -0.98
CA GLY A 32 4.23 1.94 0.43
C GLY A 32 2.98 2.42 1.18
N THR A 33 2.59 3.68 1.00
CA THR A 33 1.40 4.24 1.68
C THR A 33 0.11 3.61 1.18
N THR A 34 -0.01 3.38 -0.14
CA THR A 34 -1.17 2.67 -0.70
C THR A 34 -1.26 1.24 -0.18
N LEU A 35 -0.14 0.52 -0.06
CA LEU A 35 -0.11 -0.84 0.53
C LEU A 35 -0.55 -0.85 2.00
N VAL A 36 -0.04 0.08 2.81
CA VAL A 36 -0.41 0.18 4.24
C VAL A 36 -1.89 0.51 4.37
N PHE A 37 -2.38 1.47 3.58
CA PHE A 37 -3.78 1.90 3.64
C PHE A 37 -4.74 0.79 3.19
N THR A 38 -4.42 0.06 2.12
CA THR A 38 -5.21 -1.09 1.67
C THR A 38 -5.18 -2.23 2.68
N GLY A 39 -4.00 -2.57 3.24
CA GLY A 39 -3.91 -3.56 4.32
C GLY A 39 -4.73 -3.16 5.55
N LEU A 40 -4.74 -1.88 5.92
CA LEU A 40 -5.54 -1.35 7.02
C LEU A 40 -7.03 -1.45 6.74
N MET A 41 -7.47 -1.05 5.54
CA MET A 41 -8.86 -1.17 5.14
C MET A 41 -9.35 -2.62 5.14
N ILE A 42 -8.55 -3.55 4.60
CA ILE A 42 -8.88 -4.98 4.58
C ILE A 42 -9.01 -5.53 6.01
N THR A 43 -8.05 -5.20 6.88
CA THR A 43 -8.03 -5.66 8.27
C THR A 43 -9.20 -5.07 9.07
N ALA A 44 -9.46 -3.78 8.91
CA ALA A 44 -10.58 -3.10 9.55
C ALA A 44 -11.91 -3.67 9.06
N PHE A 45 -12.07 -3.91 7.76
CA PHE A 45 -13.29 -4.47 7.19
C PHE A 45 -13.54 -5.89 7.70
N ALA A 46 -12.51 -6.72 7.82
CA ALA A 46 -12.62 -8.06 8.39
C ALA A 46 -13.03 -8.08 9.88
N LEU A 47 -12.68 -7.03 10.64
CA LEU A 47 -13.00 -6.91 12.06
C LEU A 47 -14.34 -6.20 12.33
N VAL A 48 -14.74 -5.27 11.46
CA VAL A 48 -15.87 -4.36 11.69
C VAL A 48 -17.14 -4.81 10.98
N VAL A 49 -17.06 -5.60 9.90
CA VAL A 49 -18.26 -6.04 9.16
C VAL A 49 -18.72 -7.40 9.69
N PRO A 50 -19.73 -7.45 10.59
CA PRO A 50 -20.51 -8.67 10.71
C PRO A 50 -21.21 -8.85 9.36
N PHE A 51 -20.79 -9.86 8.61
CA PHE A 51 -21.50 -10.27 7.42
C PHE A 51 -22.82 -10.94 7.86
N GLU A 52 -23.82 -10.12 8.15
CA GLU A 52 -25.19 -10.57 8.36
C GLU A 52 -25.81 -10.87 6.99
N LEU A 53 -25.53 -12.07 6.47
CA LEU A 53 -26.26 -12.60 5.33
C LEU A 53 -27.63 -13.08 5.83
N CYS A 54 -28.61 -12.16 5.88
CA CYS A 54 -30.01 -12.55 6.09
C CYS A 54 -30.51 -13.24 4.82
N VAL A 55 -30.47 -14.57 4.80
CA VAL A 55 -31.12 -15.36 3.78
C VAL A 55 -32.62 -15.27 4.05
N HIS A 56 -33.40 -14.68 3.13
CA HIS A 56 -34.86 -14.77 3.19
C HIS A 56 -35.24 -16.24 2.98
N GLY A 57 -35.46 -16.96 4.08
CA GLY A 57 -36.07 -18.28 4.05
C GLY A 57 -37.53 -18.14 3.65
N ASP A 58 -37.93 -18.85 2.61
CA ASP A 58 -39.29 -18.87 2.05
C ASP A 58 -40.23 -19.72 2.94
N GLY A 59 -40.36 -19.34 4.21
CA GLY A 59 -41.09 -20.09 5.23
C GLY A 59 -41.72 -19.17 6.29
N ILE A 60 -42.85 -19.63 6.84
CA ILE A 60 -43.82 -18.90 7.68
C ILE A 60 -43.22 -18.31 8.98
N ASP A 61 -41.99 -18.70 9.34
CA ASP A 61 -41.25 -18.13 10.46
C ASP A 61 -40.20 -17.12 9.95
N GLY A 62 -40.49 -15.84 10.19
CA GLY A 62 -39.79 -14.69 9.65
C GLY A 62 -38.26 -14.74 9.69
N VAL A 63 -37.67 -14.10 8.67
CA VAL A 63 -36.27 -13.71 8.48
C VAL A 63 -35.30 -14.30 9.53
N ARG A 64 -34.79 -15.51 9.29
CA ARG A 64 -33.63 -16.01 10.05
C ARG A 64 -32.36 -15.37 9.52
N CYS A 65 -31.95 -14.28 10.15
CA CYS A 65 -30.60 -13.75 9.97
C CYS A 65 -29.61 -14.71 10.64
N THR A 66 -29.05 -15.63 9.85
CA THR A 66 -27.86 -16.37 10.29
C THR A 66 -26.68 -15.43 10.13
N THR A 67 -26.05 -15.03 11.23
CA THR A 67 -24.75 -14.38 11.18
C THR A 67 -23.75 -15.41 10.64
N GLN A 68 -23.60 -15.49 9.32
CA GLN A 68 -22.50 -16.21 8.72
C GLN A 68 -21.24 -15.39 8.99
N SER A 69 -20.68 -15.56 10.19
CA SER A 69 -19.30 -15.21 10.43
C SER A 69 -18.50 -15.83 9.28
N LEU A 70 -17.76 -15.02 8.52
CA LEU A 70 -16.74 -15.51 7.59
C LEU A 70 -16.08 -16.71 8.25
N SER A 71 -16.07 -17.87 7.57
CA SER A 71 -15.49 -19.07 8.15
C SER A 71 -14.14 -18.71 8.76
N SER A 72 -13.93 -19.05 10.03
CA SER A 72 -12.74 -18.70 10.81
C SER A 72 -11.42 -18.73 10.01
N PRO A 73 -11.14 -19.72 9.13
CA PRO A 73 -9.93 -19.70 8.29
C PRO A 73 -9.80 -18.50 7.35
N ILE A 74 -10.89 -17.97 6.78
CA ILE A 74 -10.85 -16.81 5.89
C ILE A 74 -10.45 -15.56 6.67
N ILE A 75 -10.98 -15.38 7.89
CA ILE A 75 -10.60 -14.27 8.75
C ILE A 75 -9.11 -14.33 9.07
N TYR A 76 -8.58 -15.51 9.41
CA TYR A 76 -7.14 -15.69 9.65
C TYR A 76 -6.30 -15.36 8.41
N VAL A 77 -6.69 -15.84 7.22
CA VAL A 77 -5.96 -15.53 5.97
C VAL A 77 -5.95 -14.03 5.69
N VAL A 78 -7.09 -13.35 5.89
CA VAL A 78 -7.22 -11.91 5.66
C VAL A 78 -6.37 -11.11 6.66
N LEU A 79 -6.40 -11.48 7.94
CA LEU A 79 -5.57 -10.85 8.98
C LEU A 79 -4.07 -11.04 8.71
N VAL A 80 -3.64 -12.24 8.32
CA VAL A 80 -2.25 -12.53 7.98
C VAL A 80 -1.83 -11.74 6.75
N THR A 81 -2.65 -11.72 5.70
CA THR A 81 -2.35 -11.01 4.46
C THR A 81 -2.29 -9.49 4.69
N GLY A 82 -3.25 -8.93 5.44
CA GLY A 82 -3.27 -7.52 5.83
C GLY A 82 -2.04 -7.13 6.65
N SER A 83 -1.64 -7.99 7.60
CA SER A 83 -0.43 -7.78 8.42
C SER A 83 0.85 -7.79 7.59
N ILE A 84 0.97 -8.72 6.62
CA ILE A 84 2.10 -8.78 5.70
C ILE A 84 2.15 -7.52 4.83
N MET A 85 1.01 -7.06 4.30
CA MET A 85 0.93 -5.83 3.51
C MET A 85 1.37 -4.60 4.30
N MET A 86 0.94 -4.47 5.56
CA MET A 86 1.38 -3.39 6.45
C MET A 86 2.89 -3.43 6.71
N LEU A 87 3.44 -4.60 7.05
CA LEU A 87 4.87 -4.76 7.33
C LEU A 87 5.72 -4.43 6.10
N ARG A 88 5.34 -4.93 4.92
CA ARG A 88 6.07 -4.66 3.67
C ARG A 88 5.94 -3.20 3.24
N GLY A 89 4.74 -2.62 3.31
CA GLY A 89 4.53 -1.21 3.01
C GLY A 89 5.30 -0.29 3.95
N GLY A 90 5.27 -0.58 5.26
CA GLY A 90 6.04 0.13 6.28
C GLY A 90 7.56 0.00 6.07
N GLN A 91 8.05 -1.18 5.69
CA GLN A 91 9.46 -1.39 5.37
C GLN A 91 9.91 -0.55 4.17
N ILE A 92 9.10 -0.48 3.11
CA ILE A 92 9.38 0.35 1.93
C ILE A 92 9.42 1.84 2.30
N ILE A 93 8.45 2.30 3.09
CA ILE A 93 8.41 3.68 3.58
C ILE A 93 9.65 3.97 4.42
N TRP A 94 9.99 3.09 5.37
CA TRP A 94 11.11 3.28 6.29
C TRP A 94 12.46 3.32 5.57
N GLN A 95 12.68 2.41 4.61
CA GLN A 95 13.91 2.39 3.79
C GLN A 95 14.06 3.67 2.97
N ASN A 96 12.97 4.19 2.41
CA ASN A 96 13.01 5.42 1.61
C ASN A 96 13.11 6.69 2.48
N ALA A 97 12.47 6.71 3.66
CA ALA A 97 12.53 7.82 4.61
C ALA A 97 13.90 7.95 5.29
N ARG A 98 14.57 6.83 5.59
CA ARG A 98 15.91 6.84 6.19
C ARG A 98 16.97 7.46 5.27
N LEU A 99 16.78 7.37 3.95
CA LEU A 99 17.66 7.97 2.94
C LEU A 99 17.47 9.49 2.77
N SER A 100 16.37 10.06 3.27
CA SER A 100 16.14 11.51 3.30
C SER A 100 16.78 12.19 4.51
N GLY A 101 16.80 11.54 5.68
CA GLY A 101 17.37 12.12 6.90
C GLY A 101 18.90 12.30 6.86
N THR A 102 19.61 11.57 6.01
CA THR A 102 21.07 11.70 5.85
C THR A 102 21.48 12.78 4.85
N SER A 103 20.56 13.41 4.11
CA SER A 103 20.90 14.46 3.13
C SER A 103 20.69 15.90 3.62
N GLU A 104 20.21 16.10 4.85
CA GLU A 104 20.10 17.43 5.48
C GLU A 104 21.23 17.71 6.50
N GLY A 105 22.24 16.84 6.57
CA GLY A 105 23.29 16.87 7.60
C GLY A 105 24.73 17.01 7.11
N ILE A 106 24.97 17.58 5.91
CA ILE A 106 26.29 18.04 5.46
C ILE A 106 26.12 19.35 4.71
#